data_AF-A0A8T3SWI2-F1
#
_entry.id   AF-A0A8T3SWI2-F1
#
_cell.length_a   1.000
_cell.length_b   1.000
_cell.length_c   1.000
_cell.angle_alpha   90.00
_cell.angle_beta   90.00
_cell.angle_gamma   90.00
#
_symmetry.space_group_name_H-M   'P 1'
#
loop_
_entity.id
_entity.type
_entity.pdbx_description
1 polymer ?
#
loop_
_entity_poly.entity_id
_entity_poly.type
_entity_poly.pdbx_seq_one_letter_code
_entity_poly.pdbx_strand_id
1 'polypeptide(L)' 'MPLVNISILKGKSPAYVKAIADGVNSAVIETMGFPDDDRYQII' A
#
# COMPACT_ATOMS: atom_id res chain seq x y z
N MET A 1 10.11 2.13 8.72
CA MET A 1 8.66 2.01 8.94
C MET A 1 7.91 3.23 8.43
N PRO A 2 7.59 3.29 7.12
CA PRO A 2 6.69 4.30 6.58
C PRO A 2 5.23 3.93 6.88
N LEU A 3 4.47 4.87 7.45
CA LEU A 3 3.01 4.76 7.54
C LEU A 3 2.38 5.40 6.30
N VAL A 4 1.61 4.63 5.53
CA VAL A 4 0.95 5.10 4.31
C VAL A 4 -0.57 5.12 4.51
N ASN A 5 -1.20 6.26 4.24
CA ASN A 5 -2.66 6.41 4.26
C ASN A 5 -3.17 6.56 2.81
N ILE A 6 -4.07 5.68 2.37
CA ILE A 6 -4.52 5.56 1.00
C ILE A 6 -6.04 5.73 0.96
N SER A 7 -6.53 6.91 0.62
CA SER A 7 -7.98 7.11 0.49
C SER A 7 -8.50 6.63 -0.87
N ILE A 8 -9.50 5.74 -0.86
CA ILE A 8 -10.20 5.26 -2.06
C ILE A 8 -11.71 5.44 -1.95
N LEU A 9 -12.40 5.46 -3.10
CA LEU A 9 -13.87 5.46 -3.12
C LEU A 9 -14.44 4.18 -2.50
N LYS A 10 -15.56 4.31 -1.77
CA LYS A 10 -16.27 3.17 -1.16
C LYS A 10 -16.83 2.20 -2.22
N GLY A 11 -17.06 0.95 -1.80
CA GLY A 11 -17.70 -0.08 -2.63
C GLY A 11 -16.76 -0.84 -3.57
N LYS A 12 -15.44 -0.69 -3.41
CA LYS A 12 -14.45 -1.48 -4.17
C LYS A 12 -14.34 -2.89 -3.62
N SER A 13 -14.05 -3.84 -4.49
CA SER A 13 -13.87 -5.24 -4.09
C SER A 13 -12.60 -5.42 -3.26
N PRO A 14 -12.51 -6.44 -2.39
CA PRO A 14 -11.29 -6.75 -1.66
C PRO A 14 -10.07 -6.96 -2.57
N ALA A 15 -10.27 -7.54 -3.75
CA ALA A 15 -9.21 -7.71 -4.76
C ALA A 15 -8.67 -6.37 -5.28
N TYR A 16 -9.55 -5.38 -5.50
CA TYR A 16 -9.15 -4.04 -5.88
C TYR A 16 -8.34 -3.36 -4.77
N VAL A 17 -8.82 -3.44 -3.53
CA VAL A 17 -8.11 -2.89 -2.35
C VAL A 17 -6.71 -3.48 -2.25
N LYS A 18 -6.58 -4.80 -2.39
CA LYS A 18 -5.30 -5.50 -2.36
C LYS A 18 -4.36 -5.05 -3.47
N ALA A 19 -4.85 -4.92 -4.71
CA ALA A 19 -4.04 -4.49 -5.84
C ALA A 19 -3.44 -3.08 -5.63
N ILE A 20 -4.24 -2.15 -5.09
CA ILE A 20 -3.76 -0.80 -4.74
C ILE A 20 -2.72 -0.88 -3.61
N ALA A 21 -3.01 -1.63 -2.56
CA ALA A 21 -2.12 -1.80 -1.40
C ALA A 21 -0.74 -2.33 -1.83
N ASP A 22 -0.73 -3.36 -2.67
CA ASP A 22 0.49 -3.99 -3.18
C ASP A 22 1.29 -3.03 -4.07
N GLY A 23 0.63 -2.36 -5.03
CA GLY A 23 1.31 -1.41 -5.92
C GLY A 23 1.95 -0.24 -5.17
N VAL A 24 1.26 0.31 -4.17
CA VAL A 24 1.83 1.38 -3.34
C VAL A 24 3.00 0.89 -2.49
N ASN A 25 2.93 -0.32 -1.93
CA ASN A 25 4.04 -0.88 -1.15
C ASN A 25 5.27 -1.15 -2.03
N SER A 26 5.08 -1.69 -3.24
CA SER A 26 6.18 -1.88 -4.20
C SER A 26 6.86 -0.56 -4.55
N ALA A 27 6.10 0.51 -4.81
CA ALA A 27 6.66 1.82 -5.10
C ALA A 27 7.44 2.39 -3.90
N VAL A 28 6.94 2.21 -2.68
CA VAL A 28 7.63 2.65 -1.46
C VAL A 28 8.96 1.91 -1.26
N ILE A 29 8.98 0.58 -1.45
CA ILE A 29 10.21 -0.22 -1.36
C ILE A 29 11.21 0.22 -2.43
N GLU A 30 10.77 0.32 -3.69
CA GLU A 30 11.64 0.68 -4.82
C GLU A 30 12.24 2.08 -4.67
N THR A 31 11.45 3.06 -4.25
CA THR A 31 11.88 4.47 -4.25
C THR A 31 12.56 4.91 -2.95
N MET A 32 12.24 4.27 -1.82
CA MET A 32 12.74 4.69 -0.51
C MET A 32 13.65 3.66 0.16
N GLY A 33 13.82 2.46 -0.42
CA GLY A 33 14.75 1.44 0.07
C GLY A 33 14.34 0.82 1.41
N PHE A 34 13.03 0.76 1.69
CA PHE A 34 12.53 0.09 2.89
C PHE A 34 12.58 -1.44 2.76
N PRO A 35 12.69 -2.17 3.88
CA PRO A 35 12.60 -3.64 3.88
C PRO A 35 11.26 -4.15 3.34
N ASP A 36 11.27 -5.34 2.73
CA ASP A 36 10.09 -5.97 2.12
C ASP A 36 8.97 -6.27 3.12
N ASP A 37 9.32 -6.53 4.39
CA ASP A 37 8.39 -6.80 5.48
C ASP A 37 7.85 -5.54 6.17
N ASP A 38 8.35 -4.35 5.77
CA ASP A 38 8.00 -3.07 6.37
C ASP A 38 6.74 -2.47 5.70
N ARG A 39 5.58 -3.02 6.05
CA ARG A 39 4.28 -2.67 5.46
C ARG A 39 3.26 -2.19 6.48
N TYR A 40 3.14 -0.87 6.62
CA TYR A 40 2.12 -0.22 7.45
C TYR A 40 1.21 0.66 6.59
N GLN A 41 0.03 0.14 6.24
CA GLN A 41 -0.91 0.78 5.34
C GLN A 41 -2.32 0.86 5.94
N ILE A 42 -2.95 2.02 5.82
CA ILE A 42 -4.37 2.26 6.12
C ILE A 42 -5.04 2.61 4.80
N ILE A 43 -6.13 1.94 4.47
CA ILE A 43 -6.89 2.11 3.22
C ILE A 43 -8.36 2.36 3.53
#